data_AF-A0A2G6HAH6-F1
#
_entry.id   AF-A0A2G6HAH6-F1
#
_cell.length_a   1.000
_cell.length_b   1.000
_cell.length_c   1.000
_cell.angle_alpha   90.00
_cell.angle_beta   90.00
_cell.angle_gamma   90.00
#
_symmetry.space_group_name_H-M   'P 1'
#
loop_
_entity.id
_entity.type
_entity.pdbx_description
1 polymer ?
#
loop_
_entity_poly.entity_id
_entity_poly.type
_entity_poly.pdbx_seq_one_letter_code
_entity_poly.pdbx_strand_id
1 'polypeptide(L)'
;KILKSDVTVAKNYLNEEHLKELQRLVTAYLDLAENRAERGIVMNMKDWATFLDKFLALSDYPILTDKGKVSALEAKLKAESEYDKFRVLQDRDYISDFDRHINQLQINVKK
;
A
#
# COMPACT_ATOMS: atom_id res chain seq x y z
N LYS A 1 12.73 13.41 6.02
CA LYS A 1 12.71 12.71 7.33
C LYS A 1 11.28 12.24 7.56
N ILE A 2 11.07 11.02 8.08
CA ILE A 2 9.74 10.45 8.31
C ILE A 2 9.31 10.81 9.74
N LEU A 3 8.08 11.26 9.92
CA LEU A 3 7.56 11.64 11.23
C LEU A 3 6.72 10.52 11.84
N LYS A 4 6.62 10.49 13.17
CA LYS A 4 5.79 9.52 13.89
C LYS A 4 4.30 9.58 13.46
N SER A 5 3.82 10.77 13.10
CA SER A 5 2.46 10.94 12.56
C SER A 5 2.27 10.24 11.20
N ASP A 6 3.32 10.12 10.38
CA ASP A 6 3.24 9.51 9.05
C ASP A 6 3.02 8.00 9.11
N VAL A 7 3.46 7.32 10.18
CA VAL A 7 3.30 5.85 10.30
C VAL A 7 1.92 5.42 10.77
N THR A 8 1.13 6.35 11.32
CA THR A 8 -0.22 6.06 11.83
C THR A 8 -1.28 6.04 10.73
N VAL A 9 -1.00 6.70 9.61
CA VAL A 9 -1.90 6.75 8.46
C VAL A 9 -1.27 5.89 7.37
N ALA A 10 -1.98 4.85 6.96
CA ALA A 10 -1.61 4.08 5.77
C ALA A 10 -1.82 4.97 4.54
N LYS A 11 -0.78 5.73 4.16
CA LYS A 11 -0.72 6.35 2.84
C LYS A 11 -0.52 5.22 1.84
N ASN A 12 -1.46 5.04 0.91
CA ASN A 12 -1.37 4.03 -0.14
C ASN A 12 -0.20 4.38 -1.08
N TYR A 13 1.00 3.92 -0.73
CA TYR A 13 2.19 4.01 -1.59
C TYR A 13 2.17 2.87 -2.60
N LEU A 14 1.15 2.84 -3.46
CA LEU A 14 1.22 2.05 -4.69
C LEU A 14 2.14 2.80 -5.65
N ASN A 15 3.19 2.15 -6.10
CA ASN A 15 3.99 2.68 -7.21
C ASN A 15 3.19 2.52 -8.52
N GLU A 16 3.71 3.06 -9.62
CA GLU A 16 3.02 2.99 -10.92
C GLU A 16 2.75 1.54 -11.36
N GLU A 17 3.66 0.61 -11.04
CA GLU A 17 3.50 -0.80 -11.37
C GLU A 17 2.34 -1.43 -10.60
N HIS A 18 2.26 -1.23 -9.28
CA HIS A 18 1.18 -1.71 -8.44
C HIS A 18 -0.17 -1.08 -8.84
N LEU A 19 -0.19 0.20 -9.24
CA LEU A 19 -1.40 0.83 -9.75
C LEU A 19 -1.88 0.20 -11.07
N LYS A 20 -0.94 -0.10 -11.96
CA LYS A 20 -1.24 -0.76 -13.25
C LYS A 20 -1.75 -2.17 -13.05
N GLU A 21 -1.19 -2.90 -12.09
CA GLU A 21 -1.67 -4.23 -11.70
C GLU A 21 -3.08 -4.16 -11.12
N LEU A 22 -3.34 -3.24 -10.18
CA LEU A 22 -4.66 -3.01 -9.62
C LEU A 22 -5.69 -2.66 -10.70
N GLN A 23 -5.33 -1.79 -11.65
CA GLN A 23 -6.20 -1.43 -12.76
C GLN A 23 -6.59 -2.65 -13.60
N ARG A 24 -5.62 -3.48 -13.97
CA ARG A 24 -5.88 -4.71 -14.75
C ARG A 24 -6.82 -5.66 -14.02
N LEU A 25 -6.60 -5.83 -12.71
CA LEU A 25 -7.43 -6.68 -11.86
C LEU A 25 -8.88 -6.18 -11.79
N VAL A 26 -9.06 -4.88 -11.59
CA VAL A 26 -10.39 -4.24 -11.52
C VAL A 26 -11.11 -4.34 -12.87
N THR A 27 -10.43 -4.03 -13.97
CA THR A 27 -11.03 -4.14 -15.32
C THR A 27 -11.47 -5.57 -15.61
N ALA A 28 -10.61 -6.57 -15.40
CA ALA A 28 -10.95 -7.96 -15.62
C ALA A 28 -12.16 -8.43 -14.79
N TYR A 29 -12.25 -7.97 -13.54
CA TYR A 29 -13.40 -8.27 -12.69
C TYR A 29 -14.70 -7.63 -13.22
N LEU A 30 -14.64 -6.38 -13.69
CA LEU A 30 -15.80 -5.69 -14.26
C LEU A 30 -16.27 -6.33 -15.55
N ASP A 31 -15.36 -6.75 -16.44
CA ASP A 31 -15.71 -7.44 -17.69
C ASP A 31 -16.48 -8.75 -17.41
N LEU A 32 -16.06 -9.50 -16.38
CA LEU A 32 -16.77 -10.71 -15.94
C LEU A 32 -18.14 -10.40 -15.34
N ALA A 33 -18.26 -9.27 -14.61
CA ALA A 33 -19.52 -8.84 -14.04
C ALA A 33 -20.50 -8.40 -15.14
N GLU A 34 -20.03 -7.68 -16.14
CA GLU A 34 -20.80 -7.25 -17.31
C GLU A 34 -21.32 -8.47 -18.09
N ASN A 35 -20.46 -9.44 -18.41
CA ASN A 35 -20.90 -10.66 -19.10
C ASN A 35 -21.99 -11.42 -18.34
N ARG A 36 -21.93 -11.46 -17.00
CA ARG A 36 -22.98 -12.09 -16.18
C ARG A 36 -24.28 -11.32 -16.25
N ALA A 37 -24.21 -9.99 -16.23
CA ALA A 37 -25.37 -9.12 -16.36
C ALA A 37 -26.03 -9.26 -17.74
N GLU A 38 -25.25 -9.26 -18.82
CA GLU A 38 -25.75 -9.47 -20.19
C GLU A 38 -26.47 -10.81 -20.35
N ARG A 39 -26.00 -11.85 -19.66
CA ARG A 39 -26.61 -13.18 -19.67
C ARG A 39 -27.84 -13.29 -18.76
N GLY A 40 -28.25 -12.23 -18.09
CA GLY A 40 -29.39 -12.22 -17.17
C GLY A 40 -29.18 -13.05 -15.90
N ILE A 41 -27.92 -13.28 -15.50
CA ILE A 41 -27.62 -14.01 -14.26
C ILE A 41 -27.84 -13.05 -13.10
N VAL A 42 -28.95 -13.23 -12.39
CA VAL A 42 -29.29 -12.43 -11.22
C VAL A 42 -28.30 -12.72 -10.09
N MET A 43 -27.68 -11.67 -9.55
CA MET A 43 -26.75 -11.75 -8.43
C MET A 43 -27.07 -10.67 -7.41
N ASN A 44 -27.05 -11.03 -6.13
CA ASN A 44 -27.12 -10.06 -5.04
C ASN A 44 -25.70 -9.65 -4.58
N MET A 45 -25.60 -8.67 -3.68
CA MET A 45 -24.30 -8.18 -3.19
C MET A 45 -23.44 -9.24 -2.47
N LYS A 46 -24.07 -10.22 -1.81
CA LYS A 46 -23.37 -11.34 -1.16
C LYS A 46 -22.80 -12.30 -2.20
N ASP A 47 -23.51 -12.53 -3.29
CA ASP A 47 -23.04 -13.36 -4.40
C ASP A 47 -21.84 -12.69 -5.09
N TRP A 48 -21.87 -11.37 -5.27
CA TRP A 48 -20.73 -10.59 -5.79
C TRP A 48 -19.50 -10.68 -4.90
N ALA A 49 -19.65 -10.55 -3.58
CA ALA A 49 -18.53 -10.72 -2.65
C ALA A 49 -17.91 -12.13 -2.76
N THR A 50 -18.75 -13.16 -2.81
CA THR A 50 -18.29 -14.55 -2.97
C THR A 50 -17.62 -14.78 -4.32
N PHE A 51 -18.11 -14.13 -5.38
CA PHE A 51 -17.54 -14.21 -6.71
C PHE A 51 -16.18 -13.52 -6.79
N LEU A 52 -16.03 -12.36 -6.15
CA LEU A 52 -14.75 -11.66 -6.02
C LEU A 52 -13.70 -12.52 -5.33
N ASP A 53 -14.04 -13.16 -4.20
CA ASP A 53 -13.11 -14.06 -3.50
C ASP A 53 -12.65 -15.22 -4.41
N LYS A 54 -13.57 -15.81 -5.18
CA LYS A 54 -13.23 -16.86 -6.16
C LYS A 54 -12.35 -16.36 -7.29
N PHE A 55 -12.61 -15.16 -7.80
CA PHE A 55 -11.83 -14.53 -8.85
C PHE A 55 -10.39 -14.24 -8.38
N LEU A 56 -10.23 -13.71 -7.17
CA LEU A 56 -8.93 -13.48 -6.55
C LEU A 56 -8.16 -14.80 -6.35
N ALA A 57 -8.83 -15.84 -5.83
CA ALA A 57 -8.23 -17.16 -5.67
C ALA A 57 -7.77 -17.76 -7.02
N LEU A 58 -8.58 -17.64 -8.07
CA LEU A 58 -8.26 -18.15 -9.40
C LEU A 58 -7.11 -17.38 -10.06
N SER A 59 -6.94 -16.13 -9.69
CA SER A 59 -5.87 -15.25 -10.19
C SER A 59 -4.62 -15.29 -9.28
N ASP A 60 -4.53 -16.26 -8.37
CA ASP A 60 -3.44 -16.46 -7.39
C ASP A 60 -3.18 -15.26 -6.46
N TYR A 61 -4.17 -14.41 -6.24
CA TYR A 61 -4.07 -13.32 -5.27
C TYR A 61 -4.38 -13.80 -3.85
N PRO A 62 -3.62 -13.34 -2.84
CA PRO A 62 -3.88 -13.69 -1.45
C PRO A 62 -5.20 -13.07 -0.97
N ILE A 63 -6.06 -13.90 -0.39
CA ILE A 63 -7.32 -13.48 0.21
C ILE A 63 -7.09 -13.15 1.68
N LEU A 64 -7.60 -12.00 2.13
CA LEU A 64 -7.54 -11.59 3.52
C LEU A 64 -8.55 -12.36 4.37
N THR A 65 -8.15 -13.50 4.91
CA THR A 65 -8.98 -14.40 5.73
C THR A 65 -9.21 -13.89 7.15
N ASP A 66 -8.23 -13.17 7.72
CA ASP A 66 -8.17 -12.81 9.14
C ASP A 66 -8.58 -11.35 9.43
N LYS A 67 -9.45 -10.79 8.58
CA LYS A 67 -9.93 -9.42 8.76
C LYS A 67 -10.62 -9.23 10.12
N GLY A 68 -10.30 -8.13 10.80
CA GLY A 68 -10.92 -7.75 12.08
C GLY A 68 -10.32 -8.38 13.34
N LYS A 69 -9.28 -9.23 13.24
CA LYS A 69 -8.58 -9.76 14.42
C LYS A 69 -7.73 -8.73 15.17
N VAL A 70 -7.31 -7.66 14.49
CA VAL A 70 -6.48 -6.60 15.05
C VAL A 70 -7.26 -5.31 15.05
N SER A 71 -7.40 -4.69 16.22
CA SER A 71 -8.05 -3.38 16.36
C SER A 71 -7.17 -2.27 15.77
N ALA A 72 -7.79 -1.16 15.39
CA ALA A 72 -7.06 0.01 14.90
C ALA A 72 -6.05 0.55 15.94
N LEU A 73 -6.38 0.44 17.24
CA LEU A 73 -5.48 0.84 18.32
C LEU A 73 -4.24 -0.06 18.40
N GLU A 74 -4.42 -1.38 18.34
CA GLU A 74 -3.30 -2.33 18.35
C GLU A 74 -2.39 -2.15 17.13
N ALA A 75 -2.99 -1.96 15.95
CA ALA A 75 -2.23 -1.67 14.73
C ALA A 75 -1.41 -0.37 14.85
N LYS A 76 -2.01 0.69 15.42
CA LYS A 76 -1.33 1.97 15.66
C LYS A 76 -0.18 1.82 16.65
N LEU A 77 -0.39 1.15 17.79
CA LEU A 77 0.66 0.93 18.79
C LEU A 77 1.84 0.15 18.20
N LYS A 78 1.55 -0.87 17.39
CA LYS A 78 2.59 -1.63 16.68
C LYS A 78 3.36 -0.75 15.69
N ALA A 79 2.66 0.05 14.87
CA ALA A 79 3.30 0.96 13.92
C ALA A 79 4.20 1.99 14.62
N GLU A 80 3.75 2.55 15.75
CA GLU A 80 4.56 3.46 16.56
C GLU A 80 5.80 2.78 17.16
N SER A 81 5.66 1.55 17.64
CA SER A 81 6.79 0.78 18.18
C SER A 81 7.83 0.44 17.11
N GLU A 82 7.41 0.08 15.90
CA GLU A 82 8.34 -0.16 14.78
C GLU A 82 8.99 1.15 14.30
N TYR A 83 8.25 2.27 14.32
CA TYR A 83 8.82 3.59 14.04
C TYR A 83 9.94 3.95 15.00
N ASP A 84 9.79 3.67 16.31
CA ASP A 84 10.82 3.99 17.29
C ASP A 84 12.15 3.26 17.02
N LYS A 85 12.09 2.03 16.49
CA LYS A 85 13.28 1.28 16.03
C LYS A 85 13.86 1.89 14.76
N PHE A 86 13.00 2.19 13.77
CA PHE A 86 13.40 2.78 12.50
C PHE A 86 14.02 4.17 12.65
N ARG A 87 13.50 4.99 13.58
CA ARG A 87 13.96 6.36 13.85
C ARG A 87 15.47 6.40 14.13
N VAL A 88 15.99 5.44 14.89
CA VAL A 88 17.43 5.36 15.22
C VAL A 88 18.29 5.23 13.96
N LEU A 89 17.87 4.38 13.02
CA LEU A 89 18.55 4.21 11.73
C LEU A 89 18.43 5.47 10.88
N GLN A 90 17.22 6.05 10.81
CA GLN A 90 16.98 7.27 10.06
C GLN A 90 17.81 8.45 10.57
N ASP A 91 17.93 8.62 11.90
CA ASP A 91 18.70 9.71 12.50
C ASP A 91 20.21 9.52 12.28
N ARG A 92 20.72 8.28 12.31
CA ARG A 92 22.13 7.98 12.00
C ARG A 92 22.47 8.32 10.56
N ASP A 93 21.61 7.94 9.63
CA ASP A 93 21.85 8.08 8.19
C ASP A 93 21.30 9.43 7.64
N TYR A 94 20.85 10.32 8.53
CA TYR A 94 20.29 11.61 8.16
C TYR A 94 21.39 12.57 7.72
N ILE A 95 21.30 13.03 6.46
CA ILE A 95 22.12 14.12 5.93
C ILE A 95 21.19 15.30 5.68
N SER A 96 21.46 16.44 6.32
CA SER A 96 20.67 17.65 6.09
C SER A 96 20.79 18.08 4.63
N ASP A 97 19.73 18.67 4.10
CA ASP A 97 19.77 19.53 2.92
C ASP A 97 20.91 20.57 2.98
N PHE A 98 21.14 21.18 4.15
CA PHE A 98 22.27 22.07 4.38
C PHE A 98 23.62 21.38 4.19
N ASP A 99 23.84 20.22 4.83
CA ASP A 99 25.08 19.45 4.70
C ASP A 99 25.33 19.01 3.25
N ARG A 100 24.26 18.65 2.53
CA ARG A 100 24.34 18.35 1.08
C ARG A 100 24.77 19.58 0.29
N HIS A 101 24.24 20.75 0.61
CA HIS A 101 24.58 21.99 -0.09
C HIS A 101 26.03 22.43 0.18
N ILE A 102 26.50 22.32 1.43
CA ILE A 102 27.90 22.60 1.77
C ILE A 102 28.86 21.64 1.05
N ASN A 103 28.53 20.34 1.00
CA ASN A 103 29.33 19.36 0.27
C ASN A 103 29.38 19.69 -1.24
N GLN A 104 28.27 20.09 -1.85
CA GLN A 104 28.24 20.52 -3.26
C GLN A 104 29.12 21.76 -3.50
N LEU A 105 29.07 22.75 -2.61
CA LEU A 105 29.92 23.95 -2.70
C LEU A 105 31.41 23.61 -2.56
N GLN A 106 31.77 22.72 -1.62
CA GLN A 106 33.16 22.28 -1.44
C GLN A 106 33.70 21.48 -2.64
N ILE A 107 32.86 20.69 -3.32
CA ILE A 107 33.24 19.97 -4.54
C ILE A 107 33.50 20.94 -5.70
N ASN A 108 32.71 22.01 -5.81
CA ASN A 108 32.87 23.02 -6.85
C ASN A 108 34.07 23.95 -6.64
N VAL A 109 34.50 24.18 -5.40
CA VAL A 109 35.71 24.98 -5.07
C VAL A 109 37.00 24.20 -5.31
N LYS A 110 36.94 22.86 -5.36
CA LYS A 110 38.11 21.98 -5.62
C LYS A 110 38.31 21.62 -7.09
N LYS A 111 37.41 22.05 -7.99
CA LYS A 111 37.57 21.97 -9.45
C LYS A 111 38.09 23.30 -9.99
#